data_AF-A0A958QRJ7-F1
#
_entry.id   AF-A0A958QRJ7-F1
#
_cell.length_a   1.000
_cell.length_b   1.000
_cell.length_c   1.000
_cell.angle_alpha   90.00
_cell.angle_beta   90.00
_cell.angle_gamma   90.00
#
_symmetry.space_group_name_H-M   'P 1'
#
loop_
_entity.id
_entity.type
_entity.pdbx_description
1 polymer ?
#
loop_
_entity_poly.entity_id
_entity_poly.type
_entity_poly.pdbx_seq_one_letter_code
_entity_poly.pdbx_strand_id
1 'polypeptide(L)'
;QKKLVLSRGDVPEDKMRVVKNGFNPQLFQYAGPENRNWKRLMYAGRLEMSKGIHVLLAAFQKLKAEFPDLELSVYGDRTSWPDLDRRCDSLERELPGLKFFGKVPQQEIALALRSAGIFVFPSVSFESAGLGVLDAQAAGCPVVANAVGGVPEYLVDGYCGLLIRDKEPSKLEEMLTILLRDPARLMRMSQDCFRFGRSQTWDHVAQELLDLAQHSPRSLGKGNDTRKLSTEIIETHAEFQRSWLRTGISVHQLLEDHEIIASGQLVSDETLVKIVESEPDLAVVYLWLGLRSEHDKVYERAKEYFQKAYALGKERDWQSLFRLVLLDAEQGRVVEAAGNASRLLKLVPEFPLRSNLERLASMESQVTEGRS
;
A
#
# COMPACT_ATOMS: atom_id res chain seq x y z
N GLN A 1 -15.72 -1.61 -6.89
CA GLN A 1 -15.72 -1.94 -5.45
C GLN A 1 -16.91 -1.38 -4.69
N LYS A 2 -17.29 -0.10 -4.82
CA LYS A 2 -18.50 0.46 -4.17
C LYS A 2 -19.75 -0.39 -4.36
N LYS A 3 -20.02 -0.84 -5.60
CA LYS A 3 -21.14 -1.76 -5.91
C LYS A 3 -21.12 -3.06 -5.11
N LEU A 4 -19.92 -3.61 -4.82
CA LEU A 4 -19.77 -4.84 -4.03
C LEU A 4 -20.16 -4.59 -2.56
N VAL A 5 -19.72 -3.47 -1.98
CA VAL A 5 -20.12 -3.08 -0.62
C VAL A 5 -21.62 -2.81 -0.55
N LEU A 6 -22.18 -2.09 -1.52
CA LEU A 6 -23.63 -1.84 -1.59
C LEU A 6 -24.43 -3.15 -1.68
N SER A 7 -23.92 -4.14 -2.42
CA SER A 7 -24.60 -5.44 -2.56
C SER A 7 -24.65 -6.26 -1.26
N ARG A 8 -23.83 -5.92 -0.26
CA ARG A 8 -23.87 -6.55 1.07
C ARG A 8 -24.89 -5.90 2.01
N GLY A 9 -25.37 -4.69 1.70
CA GLY A 9 -26.43 -4.01 2.45
C GLY A 9 -25.99 -3.30 3.74
N ASP A 10 -24.69 -3.29 4.05
CA ASP A 10 -24.17 -2.84 5.35
C ASP A 10 -24.10 -1.31 5.50
N VAL A 11 -24.09 -0.55 4.40
CA VAL A 11 -23.88 0.91 4.41
C VAL A 11 -24.76 1.62 3.37
N PRO A 12 -25.50 2.68 3.73
CA PRO A 12 -26.26 3.51 2.80
C PRO A 12 -25.36 4.17 1.73
N GLU A 13 -25.83 4.23 0.48
CA GLU A 13 -25.03 4.74 -0.65
C GLU A 13 -24.60 6.20 -0.50
N ASP A 14 -25.46 7.03 0.08
CA ASP A 14 -25.24 8.45 0.38
C ASP A 14 -24.15 8.66 1.45
N LYS A 15 -23.86 7.63 2.25
CA LYS A 15 -22.75 7.61 3.22
C LYS A 15 -21.46 7.04 2.65
N MET A 16 -21.44 6.67 1.37
CA MET A 16 -20.28 6.08 0.71
C MET A 16 -19.63 7.02 -0.30
N ARG A 17 -18.39 7.39 -0.02
CA ARG A 17 -17.49 8.04 -0.98
C ARG A 17 -16.39 7.08 -1.42
N VAL A 18 -16.11 7.06 -2.72
CA VAL A 18 -14.93 6.36 -3.26
C VAL A 18 -13.81 7.37 -3.36
N VAL A 19 -12.69 7.07 -2.71
CA VAL A 19 -11.43 7.79 -2.87
C VAL A 19 -10.46 6.83 -3.51
N LYS A 20 -9.89 7.24 -4.65
CA LYS A 20 -8.94 6.40 -5.40
C LYS A 20 -7.54 6.48 -4.78
N ASN A 21 -6.73 5.47 -5.03
CA ASN A 21 -5.31 5.50 -4.67
C ASN A 21 -4.52 6.41 -5.60
N GLY A 22 -3.40 6.92 -5.08
CA GLY A 22 -2.46 7.74 -5.82
C GLY A 22 -1.17 7.01 -6.17
N PHE A 23 -0.31 7.67 -6.94
CA PHE A 23 1.10 7.28 -7.12
C PHE A 23 2.04 8.39 -6.66
N ASN A 24 3.33 8.08 -6.56
CA ASN A 24 4.37 9.05 -6.23
C ASN A 24 4.97 9.66 -7.52
N PRO A 25 4.70 10.94 -7.84
CA PRO A 25 5.17 11.58 -9.08
C PRO A 25 6.67 11.87 -9.11
N GLN A 26 7.33 11.91 -7.96
CA GLN A 26 8.78 12.07 -7.90
C GLN A 26 9.51 10.78 -8.25
N LEU A 27 8.87 9.64 -7.99
CA LEU A 27 9.44 8.32 -8.21
C LEU A 27 9.15 7.82 -9.63
N PHE A 28 7.88 7.83 -10.04
CA PHE A 28 7.44 7.32 -11.34
C PHE A 28 7.36 8.43 -12.37
N GLN A 29 8.49 8.68 -13.03
CA GLN A 29 8.64 9.75 -14.01
C GLN A 29 8.55 9.21 -15.43
N TYR A 30 7.81 9.93 -16.27
CA TYR A 30 7.75 9.66 -17.71
C TYR A 30 9.00 10.18 -18.42
N ALA A 31 9.61 9.33 -19.24
CA ALA A 31 10.79 9.69 -20.04
C ALA A 31 10.52 9.75 -21.55
N GLY A 32 9.26 9.73 -22.01
CA GLY A 32 8.96 9.71 -23.44
C GLY A 32 8.94 8.29 -24.05
N PRO A 33 8.22 8.10 -25.17
CA PRO A 33 8.09 6.79 -25.81
C PRO A 33 9.40 6.30 -26.45
N GLU A 34 10.31 7.20 -26.82
CA GLU A 34 11.61 6.90 -27.43
C GLU A 34 12.58 6.19 -26.48
N ASN A 35 12.36 6.34 -25.17
CA ASN A 35 13.19 5.71 -24.13
C ASN A 35 12.70 4.30 -23.74
N ARG A 36 11.74 3.74 -24.50
CA ARG A 36 11.15 2.42 -24.23
C ARG A 36 11.68 1.34 -25.17
N ASN A 37 11.90 0.16 -24.60
CA ASN A 37 12.08 -1.06 -25.36
C ASN A 37 10.72 -1.76 -25.53
N TRP A 38 10.09 -1.58 -26.69
CA TRP A 38 8.78 -2.19 -27.02
C TRP A 38 8.78 -3.72 -27.01
N LYS A 39 9.96 -4.35 -26.98
CA LYS A 39 10.14 -5.80 -26.90
C LYS A 39 10.46 -6.28 -25.48
N ARG A 40 10.30 -5.41 -24.47
CA ARG A 40 10.48 -5.76 -23.06
C ARG A 40 9.15 -5.76 -22.34
N LEU A 41 8.69 -6.95 -21.98
CA LEU A 41 7.63 -7.14 -21.00
C LEU A 41 8.20 -7.00 -19.59
N MET A 42 7.41 -6.42 -18.69
CA MET A 42 7.76 -6.27 -17.29
C MET A 42 6.64 -6.77 -16.39
N TYR A 43 7.00 -7.53 -15.37
CA TYR A 43 6.13 -7.91 -14.26
C TYR A 43 6.77 -7.47 -12.95
N ALA A 44 5.99 -6.89 -12.05
CA ALA A 44 6.42 -6.58 -10.69
C ALA A 44 5.33 -6.97 -9.69
N GLY A 45 5.66 -7.85 -8.76
CA GLY A 45 4.71 -8.33 -7.74
C GLY A 45 5.17 -9.61 -7.05
N ARG A 46 4.34 -10.12 -6.14
CA ARG A 46 4.59 -11.40 -5.46
C ARG A 46 4.61 -12.54 -6.49
N LEU A 47 5.51 -13.50 -6.33
CA LEU A 47 5.63 -14.64 -7.24
C LEU A 47 4.67 -15.77 -6.84
N GLU A 48 3.38 -15.47 -6.90
CA GLU A 48 2.30 -16.36 -6.46
C GLU A 48 1.36 -16.72 -7.62
N MET A 49 0.72 -17.89 -7.51
CA MET A 49 -0.30 -18.33 -8.47
C MET A 49 -1.46 -17.32 -8.54
N SER A 50 -1.87 -16.75 -7.40
CA SER A 50 -2.93 -15.73 -7.30
C SER A 50 -2.64 -14.47 -8.15
N LYS A 51 -1.35 -14.11 -8.27
CA LYS A 51 -0.85 -12.97 -9.06
C LYS A 51 -0.60 -13.30 -10.54
N GLY A 52 -0.86 -14.55 -10.95
CA GLY A 52 -0.89 -14.93 -12.36
C GLY A 52 0.47 -15.02 -13.05
N ILE A 53 1.58 -15.05 -12.30
CA ILE A 53 2.93 -15.18 -12.89
C ILE A 53 3.06 -16.43 -13.77
N HIS A 54 2.42 -17.53 -13.37
CA HIS A 54 2.36 -18.77 -14.15
C HIS A 54 1.68 -18.59 -15.53
N VAL A 55 0.63 -17.76 -15.60
CA VAL A 55 -0.06 -17.43 -16.85
C VAL A 55 0.86 -16.62 -17.76
N LEU A 56 1.57 -15.64 -17.19
CA LEU A 56 2.54 -14.83 -17.93
C LEU A 56 3.71 -15.66 -18.46
N LEU A 57 4.29 -16.55 -17.65
CA LEU A 57 5.38 -17.42 -18.11
C LEU A 57 4.94 -18.34 -19.25
N ALA A 58 3.74 -18.91 -19.16
CA ALA A 58 3.17 -19.74 -20.23
C ALA A 58 2.90 -18.92 -21.52
N ALA A 59 2.36 -17.71 -21.39
CA ALA A 59 2.17 -16.81 -22.52
C ALA A 59 3.51 -16.39 -23.15
N PHE A 60 4.50 -16.03 -22.33
CA PHE A 60 5.84 -15.65 -22.79
C PHE A 60 6.51 -16.76 -23.58
N GLN A 61 6.47 -18.01 -23.09
CA GLN A 61 7.04 -19.16 -23.80
C GLN A 61 6.48 -19.31 -25.23
N LYS A 62 5.17 -19.12 -25.41
CA LYS A 62 4.54 -19.18 -26.73
C LYS A 62 4.88 -17.98 -27.60
N LEU A 63 4.85 -16.77 -27.02
CA LEU A 63 5.20 -15.54 -27.72
C LEU A 63 6.63 -15.57 -28.27
N LYS A 64 7.56 -16.28 -27.63
CA LYS A 64 8.94 -16.43 -28.11
C LYS A 64 9.05 -17.10 -29.48
N ALA A 65 8.08 -17.93 -29.87
CA ALA A 65 8.07 -18.53 -31.20
C ALA A 65 7.84 -17.49 -32.32
N GLU A 66 7.04 -16.45 -32.03
CA GLU A 66 6.74 -15.37 -32.98
C GLU A 66 7.66 -14.14 -32.80
N PHE A 67 8.10 -13.88 -31.57
CA PHE A 67 8.95 -12.74 -31.20
C PHE A 67 10.25 -13.25 -30.52
N PRO A 68 11.24 -13.75 -31.29
CA PRO A 68 12.44 -14.37 -30.73
C PRO A 68 13.31 -13.43 -29.87
N ASP A 69 13.19 -12.12 -30.06
CA ASP A 69 13.91 -11.10 -29.30
C ASP A 69 13.07 -10.44 -28.18
N LEU A 70 11.89 -11.00 -27.88
CA LEU A 70 11.10 -10.60 -26.73
C LEU A 70 11.83 -10.94 -25.42
N GLU A 71 11.87 -9.96 -24.53
CA GLU A 71 12.42 -10.03 -23.17
C GLU A 71 11.29 -9.96 -22.15
N LEU A 72 11.45 -10.66 -21.02
CA LEU A 72 10.57 -10.58 -19.86
C LEU A 72 11.40 -10.34 -18.60
N SER A 73 11.22 -9.18 -17.99
CA SER A 73 11.82 -8.82 -16.70
C SER A 73 10.81 -9.04 -15.57
N VAL A 74 11.15 -9.90 -14.62
CA VAL A 74 10.28 -10.28 -13.49
C VAL A 74 10.90 -9.78 -12.19
N TYR A 75 10.18 -8.91 -11.48
CA TYR A 75 10.56 -8.40 -10.17
C TYR A 75 9.63 -8.96 -9.11
N GLY A 76 10.18 -9.57 -8.07
CA GLY A 76 9.40 -10.28 -7.06
C GLY A 76 10.28 -11.18 -6.20
N ASP A 77 9.84 -11.43 -4.97
CA ASP A 77 10.59 -12.23 -4.01
C ASP A 77 10.66 -13.72 -4.43
N ARG A 78 11.88 -14.20 -4.72
CA ARG A 78 12.18 -15.58 -5.10
C ARG A 78 12.17 -16.56 -3.92
N THR A 79 12.10 -16.04 -2.68
CA THR A 79 12.08 -16.85 -1.45
C THR A 79 10.67 -17.17 -0.98
N SER A 80 9.66 -16.65 -1.68
CA SER A 80 8.26 -16.75 -1.25
C SER A 80 7.76 -18.18 -1.11
N TRP A 81 8.31 -19.16 -1.84
CA TRP A 81 8.00 -20.60 -1.71
C TRP A 81 9.25 -21.51 -1.75
N PRO A 82 9.19 -22.71 -1.14
CA PRO A 82 10.25 -23.71 -1.27
C PRO A 82 10.56 -23.99 -2.74
N ASP A 83 11.85 -24.07 -3.07
CA ASP A 83 12.38 -24.39 -4.41
C ASP A 83 12.09 -23.38 -5.53
N LEU A 84 11.39 -22.27 -5.22
CA LEU A 84 11.09 -21.24 -6.22
C LEU A 84 12.36 -20.65 -6.83
N ASP A 85 13.40 -20.47 -6.03
CA ASP A 85 14.70 -19.97 -6.48
C ASP A 85 15.33 -20.87 -7.56
N ARG A 86 15.43 -22.19 -7.27
CA ARG A 86 15.92 -23.19 -8.22
C ARG A 86 15.06 -23.26 -9.48
N ARG A 87 13.74 -23.09 -9.33
CA ARG A 87 12.80 -23.06 -10.46
C ARG A 87 13.00 -21.82 -11.33
N CYS A 88 13.24 -20.65 -10.73
CA CYS A 88 13.56 -19.43 -11.47
C CYS A 88 14.83 -19.62 -12.31
N ASP A 89 15.90 -20.17 -11.72
CA ASP A 89 17.15 -20.44 -12.44
C ASP A 89 16.98 -21.45 -13.58
N SER A 90 16.11 -22.44 -13.43
CA SER A 90 15.80 -23.36 -14.54
C SER A 90 15.04 -22.66 -15.65
N LEU A 91 14.04 -21.87 -15.31
CA LEU A 91 13.24 -21.12 -16.27
C LEU A 91 14.08 -20.11 -17.06
N GLU A 92 15.03 -19.41 -16.44
CA GLU A 92 15.94 -18.50 -17.16
C GLU A 92 16.83 -19.23 -18.17
N ARG A 93 17.29 -20.44 -17.83
CA ARG A 93 18.09 -21.28 -18.74
C ARG A 93 17.25 -21.84 -19.89
N GLU A 94 16.00 -22.19 -19.62
CA GLU A 94 15.08 -22.81 -20.58
C GLU A 94 14.40 -21.79 -21.51
N LEU A 95 14.23 -20.54 -21.06
CA LEU A 95 13.51 -19.48 -21.77
C LEU A 95 14.41 -18.26 -21.99
N PRO A 96 15.17 -18.20 -23.12
CA PRO A 96 16.04 -17.07 -23.43
C PRO A 96 15.29 -15.73 -23.41
N GLY A 97 15.83 -14.74 -22.70
CA GLY A 97 15.23 -13.41 -22.56
C GLY A 97 14.32 -13.27 -21.33
N LEU A 98 14.04 -14.34 -20.58
CA LEU A 98 13.46 -14.26 -19.24
C LEU A 98 14.55 -13.94 -18.21
N LYS A 99 14.27 -12.99 -17.31
CA LYS A 99 15.14 -12.67 -16.18
C LYS A 99 14.35 -12.30 -14.93
N PHE A 100 14.65 -12.96 -13.82
CA PHE A 100 14.17 -12.68 -12.48
C PHE A 100 15.18 -11.82 -11.73
N PHE A 101 14.75 -10.64 -11.30
CA PHE A 101 15.58 -9.67 -10.58
C PHE A 101 15.44 -9.77 -9.06
N GLY A 102 14.56 -10.65 -8.57
CA GLY A 102 14.29 -10.76 -7.14
C GLY A 102 13.49 -9.57 -6.57
N LYS A 103 13.47 -9.47 -5.24
CA LYS A 103 12.89 -8.32 -4.52
C LYS A 103 13.87 -7.14 -4.60
N VAL A 104 13.42 -6.02 -5.17
CA VAL A 104 14.21 -4.80 -5.32
C VAL A 104 13.50 -3.59 -4.70
N PRO A 105 14.23 -2.52 -4.34
CA PRO A 105 13.63 -1.26 -3.92
C PRO A 105 12.68 -0.68 -4.98
N GLN A 106 11.70 0.11 -4.54
CA GLN A 106 10.69 0.70 -5.43
C GLN A 106 11.31 1.63 -6.49
N GLN A 107 12.46 2.24 -6.20
CA GLN A 107 13.25 3.06 -7.13
C GLN A 107 13.71 2.25 -8.35
N GLU A 108 14.14 1.01 -8.16
CA GLU A 108 14.54 0.10 -9.24
C GLU A 108 13.33 -0.26 -10.11
N ILE A 109 12.17 -0.51 -9.48
CA ILE A 109 10.90 -0.75 -10.20
C ILE A 109 10.52 0.47 -11.05
N ALA A 110 10.63 1.67 -10.51
CA ALA A 110 10.32 2.90 -11.23
C ALA A 110 11.25 3.11 -12.44
N LEU A 111 12.55 2.87 -12.28
CA LEU A 111 13.52 2.91 -13.36
C LEU A 111 13.24 1.86 -14.44
N ALA A 112 12.87 0.65 -14.04
CA ALA A 112 12.50 -0.41 -14.97
C ALA A 112 11.23 -0.06 -15.76
N LEU A 113 10.17 0.42 -15.09
CA LEU A 113 8.92 0.86 -15.73
C LEU A 113 9.13 2.01 -16.72
N ARG A 114 10.12 2.86 -16.48
CA ARG A 114 10.49 3.98 -17.36
C ARG A 114 10.94 3.52 -18.74
N SER A 115 11.55 2.34 -18.84
CA SER A 115 12.10 1.79 -20.09
C SER A 115 11.38 0.54 -20.62
N ALA A 116 10.51 -0.09 -19.83
CA ALA A 116 9.72 -1.24 -20.26
C ALA A 116 8.78 -0.89 -21.42
N GLY A 117 8.51 -1.86 -22.29
CA GLY A 117 7.57 -1.69 -23.40
C GLY A 117 6.12 -1.90 -22.98
N ILE A 118 5.88 -2.94 -22.18
CA ILE A 118 4.55 -3.30 -21.67
C ILE A 118 4.70 -3.79 -20.23
N PHE A 119 3.91 -3.22 -19.32
CA PHE A 119 3.73 -3.78 -17.99
C PHE A 119 2.59 -4.80 -18.00
N VAL A 120 2.86 -6.01 -17.51
CA VAL A 120 1.90 -7.10 -17.50
C VAL A 120 1.43 -7.35 -16.07
N PHE A 121 0.13 -7.23 -15.85
CA PHE A 121 -0.52 -7.41 -14.55
C PHE A 121 -1.55 -8.55 -14.64
N PRO A 122 -1.09 -9.81 -14.66
CA PRO A 122 -1.91 -10.98 -15.02
C PRO A 122 -2.67 -11.57 -13.83
N SER A 123 -2.88 -10.81 -12.74
CA SER A 123 -3.54 -11.32 -11.52
C SER A 123 -4.84 -12.05 -11.85
N VAL A 124 -4.96 -13.28 -11.36
CA VAL A 124 -6.14 -14.13 -11.60
C VAL A 124 -7.10 -14.11 -10.41
N SER A 125 -6.63 -13.59 -9.28
CA SER A 125 -7.39 -13.41 -8.05
C SER A 125 -7.84 -11.96 -7.87
N PHE A 126 -8.67 -11.72 -6.85
CA PHE A 126 -9.14 -10.38 -6.51
C PHE A 126 -7.97 -9.45 -6.16
N GLU A 127 -8.02 -8.23 -6.69
CA GLU A 127 -7.07 -7.16 -6.39
C GLU A 127 -7.83 -5.97 -5.81
N SER A 128 -7.33 -5.39 -4.72
CA SER A 128 -7.96 -4.20 -4.12
C SER A 128 -7.86 -3.01 -5.07
N ALA A 129 -6.67 -2.68 -5.57
CA ALA A 129 -6.50 -1.57 -6.51
C ALA A 129 -5.63 -1.93 -7.71
N GLY A 130 -4.62 -2.77 -7.50
CA GLY A 130 -3.58 -3.01 -8.50
C GLY A 130 -2.65 -1.81 -8.65
N LEU A 131 -2.00 -1.38 -7.55
CA LEU A 131 -1.13 -0.19 -7.55
C LEU A 131 -0.02 -0.23 -8.61
N GLY A 132 0.47 -1.42 -8.98
CA GLY A 132 1.42 -1.56 -10.09
C GLY A 132 0.88 -1.06 -11.44
N VAL A 133 -0.43 -1.12 -11.67
CA VAL A 133 -1.11 -0.57 -12.86
C VAL A 133 -1.07 0.97 -12.83
N LEU A 134 -1.24 1.58 -11.65
CA LEU A 134 -1.10 3.03 -11.48
C LEU A 134 0.35 3.47 -11.70
N ASP A 135 1.30 2.80 -11.06
CA ASP A 135 2.74 3.09 -11.16
C ASP A 135 3.24 2.94 -12.61
N ALA A 136 2.78 1.90 -13.32
CA ALA A 136 3.10 1.70 -14.73
C ALA A 136 2.55 2.84 -15.61
N GLN A 137 1.27 3.21 -15.43
CA GLN A 137 0.67 4.33 -16.17
C GLN A 137 1.38 5.65 -15.87
N ALA A 138 1.72 5.91 -14.60
CA ALA A 138 2.47 7.10 -14.19
C ALA A 138 3.85 7.19 -14.86
N ALA A 139 4.55 6.07 -14.96
CA ALA A 139 5.81 5.98 -15.69
C ALA A 139 5.62 6.13 -17.21
N GLY A 140 4.39 6.07 -17.72
CA GLY A 140 4.03 6.09 -19.14
C GLY A 140 4.08 4.72 -19.82
N CYS A 141 4.07 3.63 -19.05
CA CYS A 141 4.18 2.26 -19.54
C CYS A 141 2.79 1.71 -19.88
N PRO A 142 2.52 1.29 -21.13
CA PRO A 142 1.28 0.61 -21.49
C PRO A 142 1.06 -0.64 -20.62
N VAL A 143 -0.19 -0.89 -20.23
CA VAL A 143 -0.52 -2.01 -19.34
C VAL A 143 -1.37 -3.07 -20.05
N VAL A 144 -1.06 -4.35 -19.83
CA VAL A 144 -2.01 -5.45 -20.12
C VAL A 144 -2.37 -6.10 -18.79
N ALA A 145 -3.65 -6.03 -18.41
CA ALA A 145 -4.10 -6.49 -17.11
C ALA A 145 -5.38 -7.31 -17.19
N ASN A 146 -5.52 -8.30 -16.30
CA ASN A 146 -6.81 -8.94 -16.07
C ASN A 146 -7.77 -7.97 -15.36
N ALA A 147 -9.04 -7.99 -15.77
CA ALA A 147 -10.09 -7.16 -15.21
C ALA A 147 -10.62 -7.74 -13.88
N VAL A 148 -9.75 -7.77 -12.87
CA VAL A 148 -10.05 -8.30 -11.52
C VAL A 148 -10.16 -7.20 -10.48
N GLY A 149 -11.09 -7.36 -9.55
CA GLY A 149 -11.26 -6.45 -8.41
C GLY A 149 -11.34 -4.97 -8.80
N GLY A 150 -10.44 -4.15 -8.23
CA GLY A 150 -10.36 -2.71 -8.49
C GLY A 150 -9.57 -2.32 -9.75
N VAL A 151 -8.90 -3.23 -10.44
CA VAL A 151 -8.06 -2.92 -11.60
C VAL A 151 -8.81 -2.11 -12.70
N PRO A 152 -10.06 -2.45 -13.06
CA PRO A 152 -10.83 -1.68 -14.05
C PRO A 152 -11.17 -0.24 -13.64
N GLU A 153 -10.99 0.12 -12.36
CA GLU A 153 -11.19 1.50 -11.87
C GLU A 153 -9.98 2.40 -12.16
N TYR A 154 -8.83 1.78 -12.44
CA TYR A 154 -7.54 2.44 -12.67
C TYR A 154 -7.02 2.30 -14.10
N LEU A 155 -7.50 1.32 -14.88
CA LEU A 155 -7.12 1.15 -16.28
C LEU A 155 -8.32 1.37 -17.21
N VAL A 156 -8.22 2.37 -18.07
CA VAL A 156 -9.22 2.59 -19.14
C VAL A 156 -8.83 1.74 -20.35
N ASP A 157 -9.70 0.79 -20.67
CA ASP A 157 -9.48 -0.17 -21.76
C ASP A 157 -9.29 0.52 -23.11
N GLY A 158 -8.24 0.13 -23.83
CA GLY A 158 -7.86 0.69 -25.13
C GLY A 158 -7.13 2.04 -25.07
N TYR A 159 -7.06 2.70 -23.91
CA TYR A 159 -6.45 4.03 -23.77
C TYR A 159 -5.00 3.95 -23.27
N CYS A 160 -4.79 3.52 -22.02
CA CYS A 160 -3.48 3.34 -21.40
C CYS A 160 -2.98 1.89 -21.46
N GLY A 161 -3.73 1.02 -22.12
CA GLY A 161 -3.52 -0.42 -22.05
C GLY A 161 -4.75 -1.22 -22.45
N LEU A 162 -4.74 -2.52 -22.17
CA LEU A 162 -5.83 -3.46 -22.47
C LEU A 162 -6.29 -4.19 -21.22
N LEU A 163 -7.61 -4.32 -21.07
CA LEU A 163 -8.24 -5.11 -20.02
C LEU A 163 -8.73 -6.46 -20.53
N ILE A 164 -8.20 -7.54 -19.97
CA ILE A 164 -8.62 -8.91 -20.24
C ILE A 164 -9.77 -9.26 -19.31
N ARG A 165 -10.99 -9.36 -19.86
CA ARG A 165 -12.19 -9.73 -19.10
C ARG A 165 -12.46 -11.24 -19.10
N ASP A 166 -11.98 -11.91 -20.13
CA ASP A 166 -12.07 -13.36 -20.26
C ASP A 166 -10.94 -14.01 -19.45
N LYS A 167 -11.28 -14.98 -18.60
CA LYS A 167 -10.33 -15.59 -17.67
C LYS A 167 -9.50 -16.70 -18.31
N GLU A 168 -9.68 -16.96 -19.61
CA GLU A 168 -8.86 -17.94 -20.31
C GLU A 168 -7.38 -17.50 -20.39
N PRO A 169 -6.42 -18.36 -19.98
CA PRO A 169 -4.98 -18.04 -20.05
C PRO A 169 -4.47 -17.63 -21.44
N SER A 170 -5.10 -18.14 -22.50
CA SER A 170 -4.80 -17.81 -23.91
C SER A 170 -5.02 -16.33 -24.24
N LYS A 171 -5.88 -15.64 -23.50
CA LYS A 171 -6.23 -14.23 -23.77
C LYS A 171 -5.10 -13.27 -23.45
N LEU A 172 -4.25 -13.61 -22.49
CA LEU A 172 -3.05 -12.82 -22.21
C LEU A 172 -2.09 -12.83 -23.40
N GLU A 173 -1.83 -14.00 -23.96
CA GLU A 173 -1.03 -14.19 -25.16
C GLU A 173 -1.63 -13.39 -26.34
N GLU A 174 -2.93 -13.52 -26.59
CA GLU A 174 -3.63 -12.81 -27.67
C GLU A 174 -3.46 -11.28 -27.57
N MET A 175 -3.69 -10.71 -26.39
CA MET A 175 -3.58 -9.25 -26.18
C MET A 175 -2.14 -8.76 -26.31
N LEU A 176 -1.16 -9.53 -25.82
CA LEU A 176 0.25 -9.21 -25.99
C LEU A 176 0.65 -9.26 -27.46
N THR A 177 0.23 -10.29 -28.21
CA THR A 177 0.48 -10.39 -29.66
C THR A 177 -0.09 -9.19 -30.42
N ILE A 178 -1.32 -8.76 -30.10
CA ILE A 178 -1.95 -7.59 -30.72
C ILE A 178 -1.09 -6.34 -30.52
N LEU A 179 -0.58 -6.11 -29.31
CA LEU A 179 0.23 -4.92 -29.01
C LEU A 179 1.64 -5.02 -29.59
N LEU A 180 2.28 -6.19 -29.54
CA LEU A 180 3.63 -6.41 -30.07
C LEU A 180 3.69 -6.24 -31.59
N ARG A 181 2.58 -6.50 -32.31
CA ARG A 181 2.45 -6.26 -33.75
C ARG A 181 2.19 -4.78 -34.12
N ASP A 182 1.86 -3.92 -33.16
CA ASP A 182 1.55 -2.51 -33.41
C ASP A 182 2.34 -1.58 -32.47
N PRO A 183 3.65 -1.37 -32.73
CA PRO A 183 4.47 -0.42 -31.96
C PRO A 183 3.94 1.01 -32.00
N ALA A 184 3.24 1.41 -33.07
CA ALA A 184 2.66 2.75 -33.17
C ALA A 184 1.51 2.92 -32.15
N ARG A 185 0.73 1.87 -31.91
CA ARG A 185 -0.27 1.85 -30.84
C ARG A 185 0.36 1.89 -29.46
N LEU A 186 1.43 1.14 -29.21
CA LEU A 186 2.17 1.21 -27.95
C LEU A 186 2.72 2.61 -27.68
N MET A 187 3.24 3.28 -28.70
CA MET A 187 3.71 4.66 -28.61
C MET A 187 2.59 5.63 -28.21
N ARG A 188 1.41 5.52 -28.83
CA ARG A 188 0.23 6.33 -28.45
C ARG A 188 -0.22 6.03 -27.03
N MET A 189 -0.37 4.75 -26.67
CA MET A 189 -0.73 4.33 -25.31
C MET A 189 0.24 4.86 -24.27
N SER A 190 1.55 4.90 -24.57
CA SER A 190 2.55 5.44 -23.66
C SER A 190 2.36 6.94 -23.38
N GLN A 191 2.01 7.72 -24.41
CA GLN A 191 1.70 9.14 -24.26
C GLN A 191 0.39 9.34 -23.47
N ASP A 192 -0.60 8.49 -23.72
CA ASP A 192 -1.90 8.53 -23.03
C ASP A 192 -1.76 8.11 -21.55
N CYS A 193 -0.93 7.12 -21.24
CA CYS A 193 -0.54 6.73 -19.88
C CYS A 193 -0.02 7.94 -19.10
N PHE A 194 0.90 8.71 -19.67
CA PHE A 194 1.44 9.90 -19.03
C PHE A 194 0.35 10.96 -18.78
N ARG A 195 -0.53 11.20 -19.74
CA ARG A 195 -1.65 12.17 -19.59
C ARG A 195 -2.60 11.75 -18.47
N PHE A 196 -2.93 10.46 -18.40
CA PHE A 196 -3.83 9.90 -17.40
C PHE A 196 -3.20 9.90 -16.00
N GLY A 197 -1.95 9.44 -15.91
CA GLY A 197 -1.21 9.28 -14.66
C GLY A 197 -1.15 10.58 -13.87
N ARG A 198 -0.88 11.73 -14.50
CA ARG A 198 -0.72 13.02 -13.79
C ARG A 198 -1.91 13.47 -12.94
N SER A 199 -3.10 12.91 -13.16
CA SER A 199 -4.32 13.33 -12.46
C SER A 199 -4.56 12.64 -11.10
N GLN A 200 -3.77 11.62 -10.74
CA GLN A 200 -4.04 10.78 -9.56
C GLN A 200 -2.80 10.61 -8.66
N THR A 201 -2.24 11.70 -8.15
CA THR A 201 -1.09 11.64 -7.22
C THR A 201 -1.53 11.41 -5.78
N TRP A 202 -0.62 10.94 -4.91
CA TRP A 202 -0.90 10.87 -3.47
C TRP A 202 -1.27 12.24 -2.87
N ASP A 203 -0.71 13.34 -3.38
CA ASP A 203 -1.08 14.69 -2.97
C ASP A 203 -2.54 15.01 -3.30
N HIS A 204 -3.01 14.61 -4.50
CA HIS A 204 -4.41 14.79 -4.89
C HIS A 204 -5.36 13.97 -4.01
N VAL A 205 -4.98 12.72 -3.71
CA VAL A 205 -5.75 11.85 -2.82
C VAL A 205 -5.82 12.42 -1.41
N ALA A 206 -4.70 12.94 -0.88
CA ALA A 206 -4.67 13.61 0.41
C ALA A 206 -5.60 14.84 0.43
N GLN A 207 -5.58 15.65 -0.64
CA GLN A 207 -6.49 16.80 -0.76
C GLN A 207 -7.96 16.37 -0.82
N GLU A 208 -8.31 15.34 -1.59
CA GLU A 208 -9.69 14.82 -1.64
C GLU A 208 -10.16 14.34 -0.25
N LEU A 209 -9.30 13.65 0.49
CA LEU A 209 -9.60 13.22 1.85
C LEU A 209 -9.81 14.41 2.80
N LEU A 210 -8.99 15.45 2.69
CA LEU A 210 -9.14 16.68 3.49
C LEU A 210 -10.45 17.39 3.15
N ASP A 211 -10.78 17.53 1.87
CA ASP A 211 -12.02 18.17 1.41
C ASP A 211 -13.25 17.40 1.91
N LEU A 212 -13.22 16.06 1.85
CA LEU A 212 -14.27 15.21 2.39
C LEU A 212 -14.42 15.37 3.90
N ALA A 213 -13.31 15.43 4.64
CA ALA A 213 -13.35 15.67 6.07
C ALA A 213 -13.96 17.05 6.39
N GLN A 214 -13.68 18.08 5.59
CA GLN A 214 -14.19 19.44 5.75
C GLN A 214 -15.68 19.57 5.42
N HIS A 215 -16.17 18.89 4.38
CA HIS A 215 -17.53 19.04 3.87
C HIS A 215 -18.52 17.96 4.33
N SER A 216 -18.05 16.95 5.09
CA SER A 216 -18.94 15.98 5.70
C SER A 216 -19.87 16.71 6.69
N PRO A 217 -21.22 16.57 6.55
CA PRO A 217 -22.15 17.28 7.41
C PRO A 217 -21.84 16.95 8.87
N ARG A 218 -21.60 18.00 9.66
CA ARG A 218 -21.44 17.98 11.11
C ARG A 218 -22.67 17.34 11.77
N SER A 219 -22.74 16.01 11.81
CA SER A 219 -23.63 15.26 12.71
C SER A 219 -22.85 14.41 13.71
N LEU A 220 -21.51 14.46 13.70
CA LEU A 220 -20.70 14.09 14.85
C LEU A 220 -20.58 15.34 15.72
N GLY A 221 -21.12 15.25 16.93
CA GLY A 221 -21.48 16.36 17.80
C GLY A 221 -20.41 17.42 18.03
N LYS A 222 -20.89 18.62 18.37
CA LYS A 222 -20.13 19.82 18.70
C LYS A 222 -18.89 19.53 19.57
N GLY A 223 -17.73 19.92 19.06
CA GLY A 223 -16.48 20.11 19.80
C GLY A 223 -15.53 20.92 18.91
N ASN A 224 -15.41 22.21 19.16
CA ASN A 224 -14.59 23.12 18.37
C ASN A 224 -13.08 22.80 18.52
N ASP A 225 -12.35 23.01 17.42
CA ASP A 225 -10.92 23.36 17.35
C ASP A 225 -9.81 22.28 17.43
N THR A 226 -10.09 21.02 17.08
CA THR A 226 -9.01 19.99 16.92
C THR A 226 -8.33 19.98 15.55
N ARG A 227 -9.02 20.39 14.47
CA ARG A 227 -8.48 20.36 13.09
C ARG A 227 -7.42 21.43 12.79
N LYS A 228 -7.45 22.57 13.48
CA LYS A 228 -6.40 23.59 13.33
C LYS A 228 -5.07 23.12 13.90
N LEU A 229 -5.11 22.41 15.04
CA LEU A 229 -3.90 21.93 15.72
C LEU A 229 -3.11 20.91 14.90
N SER A 230 -3.77 19.91 14.32
CA SER A 230 -3.09 18.88 13.51
C SER A 230 -2.43 19.49 12.28
N THR A 231 -3.11 20.46 11.65
CA THR A 231 -2.63 21.12 10.43
C THR A 231 -1.46 22.07 10.73
N GLU A 232 -1.54 22.86 11.82
CA GLU A 232 -0.43 23.72 12.27
C GLU A 232 0.83 22.93 12.67
N ILE A 233 0.67 21.76 13.31
CA ILE A 233 1.78 20.88 13.72
C ILE A 233 2.48 20.25 12.50
N ILE A 234 1.72 19.88 11.47
CA ILE A 234 2.24 19.27 10.24
C ILE A 234 2.97 20.29 9.37
N GLU A 235 2.46 21.53 9.29
CA GLU A 235 3.02 22.58 8.42
C GLU A 235 4.30 23.23 8.97
N THR A 236 4.55 23.19 10.28
CA THR A 236 5.63 23.97 10.92
C THR A 236 6.98 23.25 11.05
N HIS A 237 7.08 21.94 10.84
CA HIS A 237 8.34 21.20 11.04
C HIS A 237 8.90 20.52 9.79
N ALA A 238 9.92 21.15 9.20
CA ALA A 238 10.68 20.65 8.05
C ALA A 238 11.35 19.27 8.26
N GLU A 239 11.54 18.82 9.50
CA GLU A 239 12.05 17.47 9.80
C GLU A 239 10.99 16.38 9.56
N PHE A 240 9.69 16.70 9.71
CA PHE A 240 8.60 15.75 9.49
C PHE A 240 8.48 15.35 8.02
N GLN A 241 8.75 16.29 7.09
CA GLN A 241 8.78 16.01 5.65
C GLN A 241 10.03 15.22 5.20
N ARG A 242 11.14 15.28 5.95
CA ARG A 242 12.41 14.62 5.58
C ARG A 242 12.56 13.19 6.11
N SER A 243 11.86 12.83 7.19
CA SER A 243 12.01 11.54 7.88
C SER A 243 11.34 10.35 7.17
N TRP A 244 10.23 10.58 6.47
CA TRP A 244 9.46 9.55 5.74
C TRP A 244 10.25 8.81 4.66
N LEU A 245 11.31 9.43 4.13
CA LEU A 245 12.14 8.86 3.06
C LEU A 245 13.17 7.83 3.54
N ARG A 246 13.34 7.62 4.87
CA ARG A 246 14.48 6.85 5.41
C ARG A 246 14.16 5.54 6.14
N THR A 247 12.90 5.21 6.47
CA THR A 247 12.61 4.08 7.37
C THR A 247 12.27 2.76 6.69
N GLY A 248 11.98 2.73 5.38
CA GLY A 248 11.87 1.47 4.62
C GLY A 248 10.77 0.49 5.04
N ILE A 249 9.92 0.82 6.02
CA ILE A 249 8.73 0.06 6.41
C ILE A 249 7.57 1.05 6.45
N SER A 250 6.49 0.73 5.74
CA SER A 250 5.32 1.60 5.64
C SER A 250 4.19 1.07 6.51
N VAL A 251 3.27 1.96 6.90
CA VAL A 251 1.96 1.66 7.53
C VAL A 251 1.22 0.49 6.84
N HIS A 252 1.54 0.23 5.57
CA HIS A 252 1.04 -0.88 4.78
C HIS A 252 1.47 -2.28 5.29
N GLN A 253 2.66 -2.42 5.90
CA GLN A 253 3.11 -3.68 6.51
C GLN A 253 2.29 -3.98 7.78
N LEU A 254 1.95 -2.93 8.53
CA LEU A 254 1.08 -2.99 9.72
C LEU A 254 -0.37 -3.35 9.36
N LEU A 255 -0.80 -3.01 8.14
CA LEU A 255 -2.10 -3.36 7.59
C LEU A 255 -2.13 -4.75 6.94
N GLU A 256 -0.97 -5.31 6.55
CA GLU A 256 -0.85 -6.68 6.04
C GLU A 256 -1.04 -7.71 7.17
N ASP A 257 -0.60 -7.45 8.41
CA ASP A 257 -0.94 -8.31 9.56
C ASP A 257 -2.42 -8.21 9.97
N HIS A 258 -3.10 -7.16 9.52
CA HIS A 258 -4.56 -7.03 9.55
C HIS A 258 -5.26 -7.97 8.54
N GLU A 259 -4.54 -8.72 7.69
CA GLU A 259 -5.14 -9.77 6.83
C GLU A 259 -5.77 -10.91 7.64
N ILE A 260 -5.49 -11.04 8.94
CA ILE A 260 -6.26 -11.92 9.83
C ILE A 260 -7.72 -11.44 9.97
N ILE A 261 -7.97 -10.13 9.89
CA ILE A 261 -9.31 -9.51 9.99
C ILE A 261 -10.07 -9.59 8.65
N ALA A 262 -9.37 -9.79 7.52
CA ALA A 262 -9.99 -9.96 6.20
C ALA A 262 -10.73 -11.30 6.03
N SER A 263 -10.59 -12.23 6.98
CA SER A 263 -11.32 -13.50 7.03
C SER A 263 -12.80 -13.37 7.43
N GLY A 264 -13.24 -12.17 7.84
CA GLY A 264 -14.61 -11.94 8.32
C GLY A 264 -14.91 -12.55 9.69
N GLN A 265 -13.90 -13.10 10.38
CA GLN A 265 -14.00 -13.46 11.79
C GLN A 265 -13.38 -12.34 12.62
N LEU A 266 -14.18 -11.75 13.52
CA LEU A 266 -13.66 -10.93 14.61
C LEU A 266 -12.77 -11.82 15.48
N VAL A 267 -11.45 -11.61 15.40
CA VAL A 267 -10.50 -12.19 16.35
C VAL A 267 -10.57 -11.36 17.62
N SER A 268 -10.86 -12.00 18.77
CA SER A 268 -10.93 -11.30 20.04
C SER A 268 -9.56 -10.76 20.46
N ASP A 269 -9.54 -9.65 21.22
CA ASP A 269 -8.31 -9.09 21.80
C ASP A 269 -7.50 -10.14 22.56
N GLU A 270 -8.18 -11.06 23.26
CA GLU A 270 -7.55 -12.20 23.96
C GLU A 270 -6.79 -13.16 23.02
N THR A 271 -7.27 -13.32 21.80
CA THR A 271 -6.64 -14.17 20.78
C THR A 271 -5.47 -13.45 20.13
N LEU A 272 -5.60 -12.15 19.86
CA LEU A 272 -4.51 -11.31 19.37
C LEU A 272 -3.35 -11.26 20.37
N VAL A 273 -3.65 -11.11 21.67
CA VAL A 273 -2.64 -11.14 22.74
C VAL A 273 -1.84 -12.45 22.72
N LYS A 274 -2.48 -13.61 22.51
CA LYS A 274 -1.77 -14.90 22.43
C LYS A 274 -0.85 -15.02 21.22
N ILE A 275 -1.26 -14.49 20.06
CA ILE A 275 -0.47 -14.51 18.83
C ILE A 275 0.76 -13.60 18.96
N VAL A 276 0.55 -12.41 19.54
CA VAL A 276 1.61 -11.41 19.69
C VAL A 276 2.63 -11.81 20.76
N GLU A 277 2.23 -12.51 21.82
CA GLU A 277 3.15 -13.00 22.85
C GLU A 277 4.23 -13.97 22.30
N SER A 278 3.94 -14.69 21.21
CA SER A 278 4.89 -15.61 20.57
C SER A 278 5.87 -14.94 19.60
N GLU A 279 5.67 -13.67 19.22
CA GLU A 279 6.41 -13.00 18.14
C GLU A 279 7.08 -11.70 18.63
N PRO A 280 8.41 -11.70 18.88
CA PRO A 280 9.14 -10.55 19.43
C PRO A 280 9.09 -9.26 18.60
N ASP A 281 8.84 -9.38 17.28
CA ASP A 281 8.79 -8.26 16.34
C ASP A 281 7.42 -7.55 16.35
N LEU A 282 6.45 -8.05 17.13
CA LEU A 282 5.12 -7.46 17.30
C LEU A 282 4.96 -6.70 18.63
N ALA A 283 6.05 -6.32 19.28
CA ALA A 283 6.03 -5.70 20.60
C ALA A 283 5.32 -4.32 20.61
N VAL A 284 5.42 -3.53 19.54
CA VAL A 284 4.60 -2.31 19.34
C VAL A 284 3.10 -2.62 19.28
N VAL A 285 2.72 -3.71 18.60
CA VAL A 285 1.32 -4.15 18.48
C VAL A 285 0.80 -4.64 19.83
N TYR A 286 1.62 -5.34 20.61
CA TYR A 286 1.22 -5.76 21.95
C TYR A 286 0.98 -4.56 22.87
N LEU A 287 1.92 -3.61 22.85
CA LEU A 287 1.82 -2.40 23.64
C LEU A 287 0.54 -1.62 23.31
N TRP A 288 0.16 -1.56 22.02
CA TRP A 288 -1.09 -0.95 21.60
C TRP A 288 -2.33 -1.63 22.18
N LEU A 289 -2.40 -2.97 22.11
CA LEU A 289 -3.48 -3.75 22.75
C LEU A 289 -3.52 -3.49 24.26
N GLY A 290 -2.35 -3.42 24.90
CA GLY A 290 -2.23 -3.09 26.31
C GLY A 290 -2.73 -1.68 26.66
N LEU A 291 -2.41 -0.67 25.84
CA LEU A 291 -2.85 0.71 26.04
C LEU A 291 -4.37 0.88 25.95
N ARG A 292 -5.03 0.06 25.13
CA ARG A 292 -6.49 0.08 24.92
C ARG A 292 -7.27 -0.83 25.86
N SER A 293 -6.59 -1.78 26.50
CA SER A 293 -7.21 -2.73 27.42
C SER A 293 -7.73 -2.02 28.68
N GLU A 294 -8.94 -2.36 29.11
CA GLU A 294 -9.48 -1.97 30.41
C GLU A 294 -8.88 -2.80 31.57
N HIS A 295 -8.10 -3.84 31.25
CA HIS A 295 -7.45 -4.72 32.22
C HIS A 295 -5.99 -4.34 32.43
N ASP A 296 -5.68 -3.79 33.62
CA ASP A 296 -4.31 -3.38 34.02
C ASP A 296 -3.25 -4.49 33.84
N LYS A 297 -3.63 -5.76 34.04
CA LYS A 297 -2.71 -6.90 33.87
C LYS A 297 -2.22 -7.06 32.43
N VAL A 298 -3.05 -6.73 31.44
CA VAL A 298 -2.68 -6.82 30.02
C VAL A 298 -1.74 -5.67 29.67
N TYR A 299 -2.02 -4.47 30.18
CA TYR A 299 -1.14 -3.30 30.03
C TYR A 299 0.25 -3.55 30.62
N GLU A 300 0.35 -4.01 31.87
CA GLU A 300 1.65 -4.24 32.52
C GLU A 300 2.47 -5.32 31.80
N ARG A 301 1.82 -6.38 31.32
CA ARG A 301 2.49 -7.45 30.57
C ARG A 301 2.98 -6.98 29.20
N ALA A 302 2.17 -6.21 28.48
CA ALA A 302 2.55 -5.62 27.20
C ALA A 302 3.71 -4.61 27.35
N LYS A 303 3.69 -3.82 28.44
CA LYS A 303 4.76 -2.90 28.82
C LYS A 303 6.07 -3.63 29.11
N GLU A 304 6.06 -4.69 29.92
CA GLU A 304 7.27 -5.49 30.19
C GLU A 304 7.85 -6.11 28.91
N TYR A 305 6.99 -6.59 28.01
CA TYR A 305 7.40 -7.17 26.74
C TYR A 305 8.06 -6.14 25.82
N PHE A 306 7.39 -5.00 25.64
CA PHE A 306 7.91 -3.89 24.84
C PHE A 306 9.22 -3.34 25.39
N GLN A 307 9.35 -3.15 26.70
CA GLN A 307 10.60 -2.67 27.30
C GLN A 307 11.77 -3.64 27.06
N LYS A 308 11.53 -4.96 27.08
CA LYS A 308 12.56 -5.96 26.74
C LYS A 308 12.95 -5.88 25.26
N ALA A 309 12.00 -5.76 24.34
CA ALA A 309 12.28 -5.63 22.91
C ALA A 309 13.03 -4.33 22.57
N TYR A 310 12.58 -3.21 23.17
CA TYR A 310 13.17 -1.89 23.01
C TYR A 310 14.61 -1.81 23.57
N ALA A 311 14.85 -2.37 24.76
CA ALA A 311 16.18 -2.40 25.39
C ALA A 311 17.22 -3.22 24.60
N LEU A 312 16.77 -4.23 23.84
CA LEU A 312 17.63 -5.01 22.93
C LEU A 312 17.93 -4.28 21.61
N GLY A 313 17.44 -3.05 21.44
CA GLY A 313 17.63 -2.24 20.23
C GLY A 313 16.89 -2.79 19.00
N LYS A 314 15.95 -3.72 19.19
CA LYS A 314 15.21 -4.39 18.13
C LYS A 314 14.02 -3.57 17.61
N GLU A 315 13.49 -2.66 18.43
CA GLU A 315 12.44 -1.72 18.03
C GLU A 315 12.81 -0.28 18.38
N ARG A 316 12.77 0.60 17.38
CA ARG A 316 12.87 2.06 17.53
C ARG A 316 11.82 2.79 16.67
N ASP A 317 10.74 2.11 16.33
CA ASP A 317 9.64 2.66 15.53
C ASP A 317 8.71 3.55 16.38
N TRP A 318 9.24 4.70 16.79
CA TRP A 318 8.49 5.71 17.51
C TRP A 318 7.35 6.29 16.65
N GLN A 319 7.46 6.21 15.31
CA GLN A 319 6.45 6.71 14.38
C GLN A 319 5.14 5.92 14.49
N SER A 320 5.22 4.59 14.50
CA SER A 320 4.05 3.73 14.71
C SER A 320 3.40 3.98 16.07
N LEU A 321 4.19 4.10 17.14
CA LEU A 321 3.71 4.42 18.48
C LEU A 321 2.98 5.78 18.53
N PHE A 322 3.55 6.81 17.88
CA PHE A 322 2.92 8.13 17.80
C PHE A 322 1.59 8.08 17.05
N ARG A 323 1.56 7.38 15.90
CA ARG A 323 0.36 7.26 15.07
C ARG A 323 -0.78 6.58 15.81
N LEU A 324 -0.47 5.54 16.59
CA LEU A 324 -1.45 4.78 17.35
C LEU A 324 -2.15 5.62 18.42
N VAL A 325 -1.42 6.51 19.10
CA VAL A 325 -2.00 7.47 20.06
C VAL A 325 -2.91 8.47 19.33
N LEU A 326 -2.54 8.92 18.13
CA LEU A 326 -3.33 9.87 17.35
C LEU A 326 -4.63 9.27 16.80
N LEU A 327 -4.71 7.96 16.59
CA LEU A 327 -5.94 7.30 16.10
C LEU A 327 -7.13 7.49 17.04
N ASP A 328 -6.91 7.49 18.36
CA ASP A 328 -7.98 7.77 19.32
C ASP A 328 -8.46 9.22 19.20
N ALA A 329 -7.53 10.17 19.04
CA ALA A 329 -7.85 11.57 18.83
C ALA A 329 -8.61 11.82 17.51
N GLU A 330 -8.22 11.15 16.42
CA GLU A 330 -8.89 11.20 15.12
C GLU A 330 -10.31 10.63 15.17
N GLN A 331 -10.56 9.69 16.07
CA GLN A 331 -11.89 9.11 16.32
C GLN A 331 -12.70 9.91 17.37
N GLY A 332 -12.19 11.07 17.81
CA GLY A 332 -12.86 11.94 18.78
C GLY A 332 -12.74 11.48 20.24
N ARG A 333 -11.96 10.43 20.52
CA ARG A 333 -11.67 9.91 21.86
C ARG A 333 -10.47 10.62 22.48
N VAL A 334 -10.65 11.92 22.75
CA VAL A 334 -9.57 12.82 23.18
C VAL A 334 -9.03 12.47 24.56
N VAL A 335 -9.88 12.01 25.48
CA VAL A 335 -9.48 11.64 26.84
C VAL A 335 -8.62 10.38 26.81
N GLU A 336 -9.03 9.37 26.04
CA GLU A 336 -8.29 8.14 25.83
C GLU A 336 -6.95 8.42 25.12
N ALA A 337 -6.95 9.29 24.10
CA ALA A 337 -5.73 9.70 23.42
C ALA A 337 -4.74 10.42 24.36
N ALA A 338 -5.24 11.31 25.23
CA ALA A 338 -4.41 12.01 26.22
C ALA A 338 -3.85 11.06 27.28
N GLY A 339 -4.66 10.14 27.80
CA GLY A 339 -4.23 9.08 28.72
C GLY A 339 -3.17 8.15 28.10
N ASN A 340 -3.35 7.79 26.83
CA ASN A 340 -2.40 6.97 26.08
C ASN A 340 -1.09 7.72 25.79
N ALA A 341 -1.15 9.03 25.48
CA ALA A 341 0.02 9.89 25.35
C ALA A 341 0.84 9.94 26.66
N SER A 342 0.16 10.13 27.79
CA SER A 342 0.76 10.12 29.14
C SER A 342 1.45 8.80 29.46
N ARG A 343 0.81 7.67 29.12
CA ARG A 343 1.39 6.32 29.32
C ARG A 343 2.62 6.09 28.45
N LEU A 344 2.56 6.50 27.18
CA LEU A 344 3.68 6.36 26.23
C LEU A 344 4.90 7.19 26.64
N LEU A 345 4.69 8.43 27.10
CA LEU A 345 5.77 9.29 27.60
C LEU A 345 6.50 8.73 28.83
N LYS A 346 5.77 8.05 29.71
CA LYS A 346 6.36 7.34 30.86
C LYS A 346 7.17 6.12 30.42
N LEU A 347 6.72 5.45 29.36
CA LEU A 347 7.33 4.22 28.86
C LEU A 347 8.58 4.48 28.03
N VAL A 348 8.59 5.56 27.25
CA VAL A 348 9.70 5.95 26.35
C VAL A 348 10.13 7.38 26.67
N PRO A 349 10.95 7.60 27.73
CA PRO A 349 11.33 8.95 28.16
C PRO A 349 12.07 9.77 27.10
N GLU A 350 12.77 9.12 26.18
CA GLU A 350 13.51 9.76 25.07
C GLU A 350 12.69 9.83 23.77
N PHE A 351 11.36 9.88 23.85
CA PHE A 351 10.51 9.91 22.67
C PHE A 351 10.84 11.10 21.75
N PRO A 352 11.15 10.90 20.45
CA PRO A 352 11.62 11.99 19.57
C PRO A 352 10.65 13.16 19.39
N LEU A 353 9.34 12.95 19.57
CA LEU A 353 8.31 13.98 19.53
C LEU A 353 7.67 14.24 20.90
N ARG A 354 8.45 14.12 21.98
CA ARG A 354 8.00 14.23 23.36
C ARG A 354 7.14 15.46 23.63
N SER A 355 7.54 16.64 23.15
CA SER A 355 6.78 17.89 23.29
C SER A 355 5.36 17.80 22.72
N ASN A 356 5.17 17.03 21.65
CA ASN A 356 3.89 16.90 20.97
C ASN A 356 2.97 15.95 21.74
N LEU A 357 3.53 14.87 22.28
CA LEU A 357 2.80 13.98 23.19
C LEU A 357 2.50 14.67 24.53
N GLU A 358 3.39 15.51 25.05
CA GLU A 358 3.15 16.25 26.30
C GLU A 358 2.00 17.25 26.12
N ARG A 359 1.93 17.91 24.95
CA ARG A 359 0.81 18.75 24.58
C ARG A 359 -0.50 17.94 24.53
N LEU A 360 -0.50 16.78 23.87
CA LEU A 360 -1.68 15.90 23.79
C LEU A 360 -2.10 15.37 25.17
N ALA A 361 -1.14 14.95 25.99
CA ALA A 361 -1.35 14.50 27.36
C ALA A 361 -1.97 15.58 28.25
N SER A 362 -1.54 16.85 28.10
CA SER A 362 -2.10 17.97 28.87
C SER A 362 -3.56 18.31 28.55
N MET A 363 -4.10 17.77 27.44
CA MET A 363 -5.51 18.00 27.06
C MET A 363 -6.49 17.24 27.95
N GLU A 364 -6.03 16.21 28.70
CA GLU A 364 -6.82 15.50 29.70
C GLU A 364 -7.36 16.47 30.78
N SER A 365 -6.52 17.42 31.21
CA SER A 365 -6.86 18.45 32.21
C SER A 365 -7.82 19.51 31.68
N GLN A 366 -7.69 19.89 30.40
CA GLN A 366 -8.54 20.92 29.78
C GLN A 366 -9.96 20.42 29.48
N VAL A 367 -10.12 19.13 29.17
CA VAL A 367 -11.43 18.50 28.93
C VAL A 367 -12.18 18.24 30.25
N THR A 368 -11.48 18.07 31.36
CA THR A 368 -12.07 17.93 32.70
C THR A 368 -12.46 19.27 33.33
N GLU A 369 -11.67 20.34 33.14
CA GLU A 369 -12.02 21.70 33.59
C GLU A 369 -13.17 22.33 32.81
N GLY A 370 -13.39 21.94 31.54
CA GLY A 370 -14.52 22.41 30.72
C GLY A 370 -15.88 21.77 31.04
N ARG A 371 -15.96 20.93 32.08
CA ARG A 371 -17.19 20.26 32.54
C ARG A 371 -17.72 20.77 33.90
N SER A 372 -17.12 21.81 34.50
CA SER A 372 -17.62 22.43 35.74
C SER A 372 -18.68 23.49 35.48
#